data_AF-A0A3S1L6Q0-F1
#
_entry.id   AF-A0A3S1L6Q0-F1
#
_cell.length_a   1.000
_cell.length_b   1.000
_cell.length_c   1.000
_cell.angle_alpha   90.00
_cell.angle_beta   90.00
_cell.angle_gamma   90.00
#
_symmetry.space_group_name_H-M   'P 1'
#
loop_
_entity.id
_entity.type
_entity.pdbx_description
1 polymer ?
#
loop_
_entity_poly.entity_id
_entity_poly.type
_entity_poly.pdbx_seq_one_letter_code
_entity_poly.pdbx_strand_id
1 'polypeptide(L)' 'VSDPADAGRRAGLVSSQLLGLAMCRYLLRLPPVVALSHDEIIQKVGPTLQRYAVGEDGS' A
#
# COMPACT_ATOMS: atom_id res chain seq x y z
N VAL A 1 13.58 2.61 -19.53
CA VAL A 1 12.94 3.80 -18.90
C VAL A 1 11.47 3.45 -18.71
N SER A 2 10.99 3.31 -17.48
CA SER A 2 9.63 2.84 -17.23
C SER A 2 8.61 3.82 -17.82
N ASP A 3 7.59 3.28 -18.50
CA ASP A 3 6.54 4.06 -19.13
C ASP A 3 5.77 4.89 -18.07
N PRO A 4 5.52 6.20 -18.28
CA PRO A 4 4.72 7.01 -17.37
C PRO A 4 3.32 6.43 -17.11
N ALA A 5 2.74 5.68 -18.04
CA ALA A 5 1.49 4.95 -17.83
C ALA A 5 1.62 3.85 -16.76
N ASP A 6 2.77 3.16 -16.69
CA ASP A 6 3.06 2.17 -15.65
C ASP A 6 3.29 2.84 -14.28
N ALA A 7 3.90 4.02 -14.25
CA ALA A 7 4.01 4.81 -13.02
C ALA A 7 2.63 5.19 -12.46
N GLY A 8 1.71 5.64 -13.32
CA GLY A 8 0.32 5.94 -12.92
C GLY A 8 -0.43 4.72 -12.39
N ARG A 9 -0.28 3.56 -13.05
CA ARG A 9 -0.89 2.30 -12.60
C ARG A 9 -0.36 1.85 -11.23
N ARG A 10 0.96 1.90 -11.04
CA ARG A 10 1.62 1.58 -9.76
C ARG A 10 1.16 2.51 -8.64
N ALA A 11 1.11 3.82 -8.91
CA ALA A 11 0.60 4.80 -7.96
C ALA A 11 -0.87 4.55 -7.59
N GLY A 12 -1.70 4.12 -8.55
CA GLY A 12 -3.08 3.72 -8.31
C GLY A 12 -3.20 2.52 -7.35
N LEU A 13 -2.35 1.49 -7.52
CA LEU A 13 -2.33 0.31 -6.64
C LEU A 13 -1.85 0.65 -5.22
N VAL A 14 -0.81 1.47 -5.10
CA VAL A 14 -0.34 2.00 -3.80
C VAL A 14 -1.46 2.77 -3.10
N SER A 15 -2.12 3.68 -3.81
CA SER A 15 -3.21 4.50 -3.28
C SER A 15 -4.39 3.64 -2.81
N SER A 16 -4.74 2.62 -3.58
CA SER A 16 -5.83 1.68 -3.24
C SER A 16 -5.54 0.95 -1.93
N GLN A 17 -4.30 0.49 -1.74
CA GLN A 17 -3.90 -0.20 -0.52
C GLN A 17 -3.90 0.72 0.71
N LEU A 18 -3.36 1.93 0.57
CA LEU A 18 -3.36 2.91 1.67
C LEU A 18 -4.77 3.35 2.04
N LEU A 19 -5.63 3.57 1.05
CA LEU A 19 -7.03 3.94 1.28
C LEU A 19 -7.79 2.82 1.97
N GLY A 20 -7.67 1.57 1.52
CA GLY A 20 -8.30 0.43 2.17
C GLY A 20 -7.91 0.29 3.64
N LEU A 21 -6.62 0.45 3.94
CA LEU A 21 -6.12 0.45 5.32
C LEU A 21 -6.72 1.61 6.14
N ALA A 22 -6.75 2.81 5.58
CA ALA A 22 -7.28 4.00 6.25
C ALA A 22 -8.79 3.86 6.52
N MET A 23 -9.55 3.35 5.54
CA MET A 23 -10.98 3.05 5.68
C MET A 23 -11.22 2.08 6.84
N CYS A 24 -10.52 0.93 6.85
CA CYS A 24 -10.66 -0.09 7.88
C CYS A 24 -10.23 0.40 9.28
N ARG A 25 -9.17 1.20 9.36
CA ARG A 25 -8.61 1.67 10.63
C ARG A 25 -9.37 2.87 11.22
N TYR A 26 -9.75 3.83 10.40
CA TYR A 26 -10.26 5.12 10.89
C TYR A 26 -11.76 5.30 10.68
N LEU A 27 -12.33 4.82 9.57
CA LEU A 27 -13.76 4.99 9.30
C LEU A 27 -14.59 3.82 9.85
N LEU A 28 -14.26 2.60 9.46
CA LEU A 28 -14.95 1.39 9.90
C LEU A 28 -14.49 0.95 11.30
N ARG A 29 -13.29 1.36 11.72
CA ARG A 29 -12.68 1.08 13.02
C ARG A 29 -12.73 -0.41 13.40
N LEU A 30 -12.36 -1.27 12.45
CA LEU A 30 -12.35 -2.72 12.65
C LEU A 30 -11.39 -3.07 13.80
N PRO A 31 -11.85 -3.67 14.92
CA PRO A 31 -11.02 -3.92 16.09
C PRO A 31 -9.64 -4.52 15.81
N PRO A 32 -9.48 -5.57 14.96
CA PRO A 32 -8.15 -6.12 14.67
C PRO A 32 -7.25 -5.15 13.91
N VAL A 33 -7.80 -4.26 13.09
CA VAL A 33 -7.02 -3.30 12.29
C VAL A 33 -6.64 -2.08 13.12
N VAL A 34 -7.50 -1.64 14.04
CA VAL A 34 -7.21 -0.56 14.99
C VAL A 34 -6.12 -0.96 15.97
N ALA A 35 -6.13 -2.23 16.41
CA ALA A 35 -5.17 -2.76 17.38
C ALA A 35 -3.73 -2.86 16.84
N LEU A 36 -3.54 -2.88 15.53
CA LEU A 36 -2.19 -2.95 14.94
C LEU A 36 -1.38 -1.72 15.35
N SER A 37 -0.15 -1.96 15.81
CA SER A 37 0.86 -0.92 15.99
C SER A 37 1.34 -0.40 14.63
N HIS A 38 2.02 0.74 14.65
CA HIS A 38 2.61 1.31 13.44
C HIS A 38 3.65 0.37 12.81
N ASP A 39 4.49 -0.25 13.64
CA ASP A 39 5.52 -1.19 13.17
C ASP A 39 4.90 -2.44 12.53
N GLU A 40 3.83 -2.99 13.12
CA GLU A 40 3.12 -4.11 12.51
C GLU A 40 2.48 -3.74 11.18
N ILE A 41 1.97 -2.51 11.05
CA ILE A 41 1.46 -2.00 9.77
C ILE A 41 2.60 -1.94 8.75
N ILE A 42 3.76 -1.37 9.10
CA ILE A 42 4.91 -1.30 8.20
C ILE A 42 5.36 -2.71 7.78
N GLN A 43 5.47 -3.64 8.73
CA GLN A 43 5.88 -5.01 8.45
C GLN A 43 4.90 -5.76 7.54
N LYS A 44 3.59 -5.54 7.71
CA LYS A 44 2.55 -6.25 6.93
C LYS A 44 2.24 -5.58 5.59
N VAL A 45 2.28 -4.25 5.52
CA VAL A 45 1.85 -3.46 4.35
C VAL A 45 3.03 -2.97 3.52
N GLY A 46 4.17 -2.69 4.15
CA GLY A 46 5.39 -2.22 3.50
C GLY A 46 5.84 -3.10 2.32
N PRO A 47 5.92 -4.44 2.45
CA PRO A 47 6.29 -5.31 1.34
C PRO A 47 5.33 -5.21 0.13
N THR A 48 4.03 -5.04 0.38
CA THR A 48 3.02 -4.89 -0.68
C THR A 48 3.20 -3.56 -1.42
N LEU A 49 3.47 -2.47 -0.69
CA LEU A 49 3.75 -1.17 -1.30
C LEU A 49 5.07 -1.18 -2.06
N GLN A 50 6.12 -1.82 -1.52
CA GLN A 50 7.41 -1.97 -2.18
C GLN A 50 7.27 -2.74 -3.50
N ARG A 51 6.45 -3.80 -3.54
CA ARG A 51 6.16 -4.54 -4.77
C ARG A 51 5.50 -3.66 -5.83
N TYR A 52 4.63 -2.73 -5.43
CA TYR A 52 4.02 -1.78 -6.37
C TYR A 52 4.97 -0.63 -6.75
N ALA A 53 5.81 -0.16 -5.83
CA ALA A 53 6.74 0.94 -6.06
C ALA A 53 7.94 0.55 -6.93
N VAL A 54 8.52 -0.63 -6.68
CA VAL A 54 9.66 -1.19 -7.42
C VAL A 54 9.16 -2.11 -8.54
N GLY A 55 8.05 -1.75 -9.20
CA GLY A 55 7.56 -2.52 -10.34
C GLY A 55 8.76 -2.82 -11.26
N GLU A 56 9.02 -4.12 -11.47
CA GLU A 56 10.34 -4.72 -11.72
C GLU A 56 11.40 -3.73 -12.22
N ASP A 57 12.47 -3.55 -11.45
CA ASP A 57 13.72 -2.91 -11.92
C ASP A 57 14.38 -3.80 -13.01
N GLY A 58 13.67 -4.00 -14.12
CA GLY A 58 14.07 -4.84 -15.25
C GLY A 58 13.74 -4.16 -16.57
N SER A 59 14.73 -3.42 -17.08
CA SER A 59 14.90 -2.85 -18.44
C SER A 59 14.63 -1.36 -18.72
#